data_AF-A0A661X3J7-F1
#
_entry.id   AF-A0A661X3J7-F1
#
_cell.length_a   1.000
_cell.length_b   1.000
_cell.length_c   1.000
_cell.angle_alpha   90.00
_cell.angle_beta   90.00
_cell.angle_gamma   90.00
#
_symmetry.space_group_name_H-M   'P 1'
#
loop_
_entity.id
_entity.type
_entity.pdbx_description
1 polymer ?
#
loop_
_entity_poly.entity_id
_entity_poly.type
_entity_poly.pdbx_seq_one_letter_code
_entity_poly.pdbx_strand_id
1 'polypeptide(L)'
;MRKVYLYPLWLRIWHWTNATLYLILIVTGFSMHFANQQHPFISFQTARSIHNVSGVLLVFMYLDFLINNLFSWNGKYYIIRFKGLLNRIYLQTRYYLFGIFKGEPHPFESDEKSKFNP
;
A
#
# COMPACT_ATOMS: atom_id res chain seq x y z
N MET A 1 14.25 -25.44 -4.55
CA MET A 1 13.19 -24.63 -3.90
C MET A 1 12.33 -23.98 -4.97
N ARG A 2 11.02 -24.23 -5.02
CA ARG A 2 10.10 -23.60 -5.98
C ARG A 2 9.81 -22.17 -5.52
N LYS A 3 10.21 -21.16 -6.30
CA LYS A 3 9.88 -19.76 -6.00
C LYS A 3 8.42 -19.51 -6.30
N VAL A 4 7.61 -19.29 -5.28
CA VAL A 4 6.20 -18.89 -5.43
C VAL A 4 6.15 -17.37 -5.61
N TYR A 5 5.68 -16.90 -6.77
CA TYR A 5 5.54 -15.48 -7.05
C TYR A 5 4.17 -14.96 -6.58
N LEU A 6 4.07 -14.58 -5.30
CA LEU A 6 2.84 -14.02 -4.71
C LEU A 6 2.49 -12.61 -5.21
N TYR A 7 3.48 -11.86 -5.69
CA TYR A 7 3.33 -10.49 -6.17
C TYR A 7 3.75 -10.40 -7.64
N PRO A 8 2.79 -10.26 -8.58
CA PRO A 8 3.09 -10.12 -10.00
C PRO A 8 3.85 -8.82 -10.28
N LEU A 9 4.59 -8.78 -11.39
CA LEU A 9 5.44 -7.64 -11.75
C LEU A 9 4.65 -6.33 -11.85
N TRP A 10 3.48 -6.36 -12.50
CA TRP A 10 2.61 -5.19 -12.65
C TRP A 10 2.24 -4.55 -11.31
N LEU A 11 1.96 -5.38 -10.29
CA LEU A 11 1.57 -4.90 -8.96
C LEU A 11 2.73 -4.21 -8.24
N ARG A 12 3.97 -4.65 -8.49
CA ARG A 12 5.17 -4.00 -7.94
C ARG A 12 5.42 -2.66 -8.61
N ILE A 13 5.28 -2.60 -9.94
CA ILE A 13 5.41 -1.34 -10.69
C ILE A 13 4.35 -0.35 -10.20
N TRP A 14 3.10 -0.78 -10.13
CA TRP A 14 2.00 0.02 -9.58
C TRP A 14 2.32 0.57 -8.18
N HIS A 15 2.82 -0.28 -7.28
CA HIS A 15 3.17 0.12 -5.91
C HIS A 15 4.27 1.18 -5.88
N TRP A 16 5.36 0.97 -6.62
CA TRP A 16 6.48 1.91 -6.63
C TRP A 16 6.13 3.24 -7.31
N THR A 17 5.28 3.22 -8.34
CA THR A 17 4.72 4.44 -8.94
C THR A 17 3.92 5.23 -7.92
N ASN A 18 3.00 4.58 -7.19
CA ASN A 18 2.22 5.25 -6.15
C ASN A 18 3.08 5.77 -5.01
N ALA A 19 4.05 4.99 -4.53
CA ALA A 19 4.99 5.44 -3.50
C ALA A 19 5.70 6.73 -3.93
N THR A 20 6.17 6.79 -5.19
CA THR A 20 6.79 8.00 -5.74
C THR A 20 5.82 9.18 -5.80
N LEU A 21 4.58 8.96 -6.25
CA LEU A 21 3.54 10.00 -6.30
C LEU A 21 3.19 10.53 -4.90
N TYR A 22 3.08 9.66 -3.90
CA TYR A 22 2.86 10.07 -2.52
C TYR A 22 4.00 10.94 -1.98
N LEU A 23 5.25 10.58 -2.26
CA LEU A 23 6.40 11.41 -1.87
C LEU A 23 6.33 12.80 -2.52
N ILE A 24 6.01 12.86 -3.82
CA ILE A 24 5.84 14.14 -4.53
C ILE A 24 4.70 14.96 -3.89
N LEU A 25 3.56 14.34 -3.59
CA LEU A 25 2.41 14.99 -2.95
C LEU A 25 2.75 15.52 -1.55
N ILE A 26 3.49 14.75 -0.75
CA ILE A 26 3.95 15.19 0.58
C ILE A 26 4.86 16.40 0.46
N VAL A 27 5.90 16.33 -0.40
CA VAL A 27 6.88 17.41 -0.57
C VAL A 27 6.20 18.68 -1.10
N THR A 28 5.37 18.56 -2.13
CA THR A 28 4.65 19.71 -2.70
C THR A 28 3.58 20.25 -1.75
N GLY A 29 2.89 19.38 -1.01
CA GLY A 29 1.92 19.77 0.02
C GLY A 29 2.57 20.56 1.16
N PHE A 30 3.72 20.09 1.64
CA PHE A 30 4.53 20.79 2.62
C PHE A 30 4.98 22.16 2.08
N SER A 31 5.51 22.20 0.85
CA SER A 31 5.95 23.45 0.22
C SER A 31 4.81 24.46 0.06
N MET A 32 3.59 24.02 -0.24
CA MET A 32 2.42 24.91 -0.33
C MET A 32 1.98 25.42 1.03
N HIS A 33 2.01 24.59 2.07
CA HIS A 33 1.63 24.98 3.43
C HIS A 33 2.57 26.04 4.00
N PHE A 34 3.87 25.93 3.73
CA PHE A 34 4.90 26.85 4.21
C PHE A 34 5.31 27.92 3.18
N ALA A 35 4.50 28.17 2.16
CA ALA A 35 4.84 29.06 1.05
C ALA A 35 5.00 30.55 1.46
N ASN A 36 4.55 30.95 2.65
CA ASN A 36 4.71 32.31 3.17
C ASN A 36 6.12 32.60 3.75
N GLN A 37 7.05 31.65 3.65
CA GLN A 37 8.44 31.86 4.06
C GLN A 37 9.20 32.69 3.02
N GLN A 38 10.15 33.52 3.47
CA GLN A 38 10.96 34.40 2.61
C GLN A 38 11.74 33.64 1.51
N HIS A 39 12.03 32.36 1.73
CA HIS A 39 12.72 31.48 0.79
C HIS A 39 12.00 30.12 0.69
N PRO A 40 10.98 29.99 -0.19
CA PRO A 40 10.29 28.72 -0.36
C PRO A 40 11.18 27.70 -1.08
N PHE A 41 11.14 26.44 -0.63
CA PHE A 41 11.89 25.33 -1.26
C PHE A 41 11.51 25.12 -2.74
N ILE A 42 10.22 25.27 -3.06
CA ILE A 42 9.64 25.25 -4.41
C ILE A 42 8.67 26.43 -4.49
N SER A 43 8.65 27.14 -5.64
CA SER A 43 7.67 28.22 -5.83
C SER A 43 6.24 27.70 -5.67
N PHE A 44 5.36 28.49 -5.06
CA PHE A 44 3.98 28.07 -4.79
C PHE A 44 3.24 27.62 -6.06
N GLN A 45 3.41 28.35 -7.17
CA GLN A 45 2.78 28.02 -8.45
C GLN A 45 3.25 26.67 -9.00
N THR A 46 4.56 26.40 -8.95
CA THR A 46 5.14 25.12 -9.36
C THR A 46 4.67 23.99 -8.45
N ALA A 47 4.72 24.18 -7.12
CA ALA A 47 4.29 23.20 -6.15
C ALA A 47 2.82 22.80 -6.37
N ARG A 48 1.91 23.79 -6.54
CA ARG A 48 0.50 23.53 -6.87
C ARG A 48 0.31 22.72 -8.15
N SER A 49 1.00 23.11 -9.23
CA SER A 49 0.85 22.45 -10.52
C SER A 49 1.28 20.98 -10.44
N ILE A 50 2.46 20.72 -9.87
CA ILE A 50 2.98 19.36 -9.67
C ILE A 50 2.06 18.56 -8.75
N HIS A 51 1.59 19.17 -7.65
CA HIS A 51 0.70 18.51 -6.69
C HIS A 51 -0.61 18.07 -7.36
N ASN A 52 -1.25 18.95 -8.11
CA ASN A 52 -2.51 18.67 -8.79
C ASN A 52 -2.36 17.56 -9.83
N VAL A 53 -1.33 17.63 -10.68
CA VAL A 53 -1.06 16.58 -11.68
C VAL A 53 -0.77 15.25 -11.00
N SER A 54 0.04 15.25 -9.94
CA SER A 54 0.38 14.04 -9.18
C SER A 54 -0.85 13.43 -8.51
N GLY A 55 -1.75 14.26 -7.98
CA GLY A 55 -3.01 13.83 -7.36
C GLY A 55 -3.95 13.19 -8.37
N VAL A 56 -4.12 13.81 -9.54
CA VAL A 56 -4.91 13.24 -10.64
C VAL A 56 -4.32 11.91 -11.11
N LEU A 57 -3.00 11.85 -11.32
CA LEU A 57 -2.32 10.63 -11.72
C LEU A 57 -2.47 9.51 -10.67
N LEU A 58 -2.38 9.85 -9.38
CA LEU A 58 -2.59 8.91 -8.29
C LEU A 58 -4.01 8.32 -8.33
N VAL A 59 -5.03 9.14 -8.57
CA VAL A 59 -6.42 8.65 -8.76
C VAL A 59 -6.49 7.67 -9.93
N PHE A 60 -5.89 8.00 -11.06
CA PHE A 60 -5.82 7.09 -12.21
C PHE A 60 -5.12 5.77 -11.89
N MET A 61 -4.01 5.80 -11.12
CA MET A 61 -3.33 4.59 -10.69
C MET A 61 -4.23 3.70 -9.81
N TYR A 62 -5.03 4.27 -8.92
CA TYR A 62 -5.96 3.47 -8.10
C TYR A 62 -7.15 2.92 -8.91
N LEU A 63 -7.63 3.65 -9.92
CA LEU A 63 -8.63 3.12 -10.86
C LEU A 63 -8.06 1.95 -11.66
N ASP A 64 -6.83 2.08 -12.18
CA ASP A 64 -6.13 1.00 -12.86
C ASP A 64 -5.95 -0.23 -11.96
N PHE A 65 -5.60 -0.04 -10.69
CA PHE A 65 -5.51 -1.13 -9.72
C PHE A 65 -6.84 -1.84 -9.50
N LEU A 66 -7.93 -1.08 -9.37
CA LEU A 66 -9.26 -1.66 -9.19
C LEU A 66 -9.65 -2.51 -10.40
N ILE A 67 -9.47 -1.98 -11.61
CA ILE A 67 -9.74 -2.66 -12.88
C ILE A 67 -8.87 -3.93 -12.98
N ASN A 68 -7.56 -3.82 -12.80
CA ASN A 68 -6.66 -4.96 -12.88
C ASN A 68 -6.97 -6.03 -11.82
N ASN A 69 -7.36 -5.67 -10.60
CA ASN A 69 -7.78 -6.67 -9.61
C ASN A 69 -9.13 -7.31 -9.95
N LEU A 70 -10.04 -6.58 -10.58
CA LEU A 70 -11.32 -7.14 -11.00
C LEU A 70 -11.15 -8.19 -12.11
N PHE A 71 -10.25 -7.94 -13.07
CA PHE A 71 -10.04 -8.83 -14.22
C PHE A 71 -8.90 -9.84 -14.04
N SER A 72 -8.00 -9.64 -13.07
CA SER A 72 -6.90 -10.58 -12.80
C SER A 72 -7.18 -11.50 -11.63
N TRP A 73 -6.50 -12.65 -11.62
CA TRP A 73 -6.55 -13.61 -10.51
C TRP A 73 -6.06 -13.03 -9.17
N ASN A 74 -5.33 -11.90 -9.17
CA ASN A 74 -4.85 -11.25 -7.95
C ASN A 74 -6.01 -10.71 -7.09
N GLY A 75 -7.15 -10.35 -7.69
CA GLY A 75 -8.32 -9.85 -6.96
C GLY A 75 -8.86 -10.81 -5.91
N LYS A 76 -8.71 -12.12 -6.13
CA LYS A 76 -9.19 -13.16 -5.20
C LYS A 76 -8.59 -13.02 -3.79
N TYR A 77 -7.39 -12.44 -3.68
CA TYR A 77 -6.71 -12.27 -2.39
C TYR A 77 -7.32 -11.14 -1.54
N TYR A 78 -8.08 -10.23 -2.14
CA TYR A 78 -8.72 -9.11 -1.45
C TYR A 78 -10.14 -9.43 -0.96
N ILE A 79 -10.65 -10.64 -1.23
CA ILE A 79 -11.95 -11.09 -0.75
C ILE A 79 -11.83 -11.55 0.71
N ILE A 80 -12.52 -10.85 1.61
CA ILE A 80 -12.49 -11.15 3.05
C ILE A 80 -13.32 -12.41 3.35
N ARG A 81 -12.72 -13.36 4.07
CA ARG A 81 -13.41 -14.54 4.59
C ARG A 81 -13.95 -14.28 6.00
N PHE A 82 -15.21 -13.88 6.14
CA PHE A 82 -15.79 -13.52 7.45
C PHE A 82 -15.79 -14.66 8.47
N LYS A 83 -15.99 -15.91 8.03
CA LYS A 83 -15.99 -17.07 8.94
C LYS A 83 -14.64 -17.20 9.67
N GLY A 84 -14.66 -17.11 11.00
CA GLY A 84 -13.48 -17.21 11.85
C GLY A 84 -12.54 -15.99 11.82
N LEU A 85 -12.96 -14.86 11.24
CA LEU A 85 -12.12 -13.65 11.12
C LEU A 85 -11.68 -13.12 12.49
N LEU A 86 -12.60 -12.97 13.44
CA LEU A 86 -12.29 -12.47 14.78
C LEU A 86 -11.25 -13.34 15.50
N ASN A 87 -11.36 -14.67 15.38
CA ASN A 87 -10.39 -15.59 15.98
C ASN A 87 -9.01 -15.44 15.34
N ARG A 88 -8.94 -15.28 14.01
CA ARG A 88 -7.67 -15.06 13.31
C ARG A 88 -7.03 -13.74 13.71
N ILE A 89 -7.81 -12.66 13.75
CA ILE A 89 -7.35 -11.34 14.23
C ILE A 89 -6.80 -11.45 15.66
N TYR A 90 -7.53 -12.13 16.55
CA TYR A 90 -7.10 -12.33 17.93
C TYR A 90 -5.77 -13.11 18.02
N LEU A 91 -5.64 -14.22 17.27
CA LEU A 91 -4.42 -15.02 17.21
C LEU A 91 -3.23 -14.18 16.73
N GLN A 92 -3.41 -13.40 15.67
CA GLN A 92 -2.37 -12.50 15.16
C GLN A 92 -2.00 -11.43 16.16
N THR A 93 -3.00 -10.76 16.74
CA THR A 93 -2.81 -9.70 17.73
C THR A 93 -2.02 -10.22 18.93
N ARG A 94 -2.42 -11.36 19.51
CA ARG A 94 -1.68 -12.01 20.61
C ARG A 94 -0.24 -12.33 20.22
N TYR A 95 -0.05 -12.90 19.03
CA TYR A 95 1.27 -13.29 18.57
C TYR A 95 2.21 -12.09 18.43
N TYR A 96 1.78 -11.02 17.76
CA TYR A 96 2.61 -9.84 17.58
C TYR A 96 2.84 -9.04 18.86
N LEU A 97 1.89 -9.06 19.81
CA LEU A 97 2.07 -8.39 21.10
C LEU A 97 2.95 -9.18 22.08
N PHE A 98 2.90 -10.52 22.06
CA PHE A 98 3.56 -11.34 23.08
C PHE A 98 4.30 -12.56 22.52
N GLY A 99 3.68 -13.32 21.61
CA GLY A 99 4.20 -14.60 21.13
C GLY A 99 5.57 -14.50 20.45
N ILE A 100 5.78 -13.45 19.66
CA ILE A 100 7.04 -13.20 18.96
C ILE A 100 8.24 -13.08 19.92
N PHE A 101 8.05 -12.46 21.08
CA PHE A 101 9.10 -12.29 22.08
C PHE A 101 9.40 -13.57 22.86
N LYS A 102 8.47 -14.53 22.82
CA LYS A 102 8.61 -15.85 23.45
C LYS A 102 9.14 -16.91 22.48
N GLY A 103 9.38 -16.56 21.22
CA GLY A 103 9.78 -17.51 20.18
C GLY A 103 8.66 -18.50 19.82
N GLU A 104 7.39 -18.13 20.02
CA GLU A 104 6.25 -18.94 19.55
C GLU A 104 6.30 -19.08 18.01
N PRO A 105 5.80 -20.19 17.43
CA PRO A 105 5.70 -20.33 15.98
C PRO A 105 4.69 -19.33 15.39
N HIS A 106 4.98 -18.80 14.19
CA HIS A 106 4.12 -17.81 13.56
C HIS A 106 2.75 -18.45 13.20
N PRO A 107 1.62 -17.86 13.63
CA PRO A 107 0.28 -18.46 13.48
C PRO A 107 -0.24 -18.48 12.04
N PHE A 108 0.50 -17.89 11.09
CA PHE A 108 0.12 -17.76 9.69
C PHE A 108 1.33 -17.90 8.78
N GLU A 109 1.25 -18.80 7.80
CA GLU A 109 2.26 -18.92 6.74
C GLU A 109 1.65 -18.47 5.42
N SER A 110 2.37 -17.59 4.70
CA SER A 110 1.94 -17.11 3.39
C SER A 110 2.11 -18.19 2.33
N ASP A 111 1.03 -18.51 1.61
CA ASP A 111 1.03 -19.48 0.52
C ASP A 111 0.25 -18.97 -0.71
N GLU A 112 0.15 -19.79 -1.77
CA GLU A 112 -0.57 -19.46 -3.00
C GLU A 112 -2.08 -19.23 -2.79
N LYS A 113 -2.64 -19.69 -1.67
CA LYS A 113 -4.06 -19.56 -1.33
C LYS A 113 -4.31 -18.36 -0.42
N SER A 114 -3.35 -17.99 0.41
CA SER A 114 -3.44 -16.90 1.39
C SER A 114 -2.17 -16.05 1.37
N LYS A 115 -2.29 -14.91 0.70
CA LYS A 115 -1.22 -13.91 0.59
C LYS A 115 -1.13 -13.01 1.81
N PHE A 116 -2.28 -12.62 2.36
CA PHE A 116 -2.37 -11.63 3.43
C PHE A 116 -2.63 -12.29 4.78
N ASN A 117 -1.97 -11.75 5.79
CA ASN A 117 -2.24 -12.08 7.17
C ASN A 117 -3.57 -11.44 7.60
N PRO A 118 -4.56 -12.22 8.06
CA PRO A 118 -5.88 -11.73 8.46
C PRO A 118 -5.94 -10.95 9.77
#